data_AF-A0A1G2CJ99-F1
#
_entry.id   AF-A0A1G2CJ99-F1
#
_cell.length_a   1.000
_cell.length_b   1.000
_cell.length_c   1.000
_cell.angle_alpha   90.00
_cell.angle_beta   90.00
_cell.angle_gamma   90.00
#
_symmetry.space_group_name_H-M   'P 1'
#
loop_
_entity.id
_entity.type
_entity.pdbx_description
1 polymer ?
#
loop_
_entity_poly.entity_id
_entity_poly.type
_entity_poly.pdbx_seq_one_letter_code
_entity_poly.pdbx_strand_id
1 'polypeptide(L)'
;MKKSCYSSFIIHHSDNKGQSLIEILVALAVGTILIIAAVSVIAPALRANTQADKVQVSSALGKELLENVRVFSEANWYNISSLATSSANKYFLVSVSSPFVAATGTEGISADGVTSGLVGYWKLDESTGTVAYDFSGNGNNGTSTNGPTSVSGQVGQALSFNGTNNYVTIGNPSNLQFDTNTPFSVSFWVKAPSAATNVGFVTKTPTINGIGWYVWSFSGYNSLRFSFYNGTTAYVVSTSQIINDGTWHFATVTFDGSQNRSGMKAYFDGDLSGTGTNGAMSFSVLNSNPVNIGARNNNGNFLNGIMDEVRIYNRALSAAEIKTIYTSNIYTRYFYLDTVGRDVSDALLSSGGTNDPSTEKATVVYGWLNGPTSSFSMYLTRFRNNVFDQTDWSGGSGQEGPATTTNSSFSTSTKIYHSTTTGSIIINFQ
;
A
#
# COMPACT_ATOMS: atom_id res chain seq x y z
N MET A 1 -73.71 2.19 -80.67
CA MET A 1 -72.54 1.28 -80.55
C MET A 1 -71.32 2.10 -80.15
N LYS A 2 -70.52 1.59 -79.20
CA LYS A 2 -69.30 2.18 -78.60
C LYS A 2 -69.55 3.26 -77.54
N LYS A 3 -68.85 3.31 -76.41
CA LYS A 3 -68.10 2.35 -75.58
C LYS A 3 -67.86 3.12 -74.27
N SER A 4 -68.07 2.49 -73.13
CA SER A 4 -67.74 3.03 -71.81
C SER A 4 -66.24 3.36 -71.71
N CYS A 5 -65.90 4.52 -71.13
CA CYS A 5 -64.57 4.80 -70.60
C CYS A 5 -64.72 5.64 -69.31
N TYR A 6 -64.21 5.07 -68.22
CA TYR A 6 -64.16 5.63 -66.87
C TYR A 6 -63.25 6.86 -66.80
N SER A 7 -63.60 7.81 -65.93
CA SER A 7 -62.64 8.65 -65.23
C SER A 7 -63.02 8.64 -63.74
N SER A 8 -62.30 7.83 -62.98
CA SER A 8 -62.38 7.77 -61.52
C SER A 8 -61.51 8.88 -60.97
N PHE A 9 -62.11 9.97 -60.51
CA PHE A 9 -61.40 11.02 -59.77
C PHE A 9 -61.27 10.59 -58.31
N ILE A 10 -60.20 9.86 -58.00
CA ILE A 10 -59.82 9.55 -56.62
C ILE A 10 -59.04 10.76 -56.11
N ILE A 11 -59.65 11.53 -55.21
CA ILE A 11 -58.88 12.45 -54.37
C ILE A 11 -58.19 11.58 -53.31
N HIS A 12 -56.89 11.35 -53.49
CA HIS A 12 -56.04 10.91 -52.40
C HIS A 12 -55.94 12.04 -51.37
N HIS A 13 -56.72 11.96 -50.28
CA HIS A 13 -56.41 12.74 -49.09
C HIS A 13 -55.15 12.13 -48.48
N SER A 14 -54.01 12.77 -48.69
CA SER A 14 -52.77 12.44 -48.00
C SER A 14 -52.96 12.85 -46.54
N ASP A 15 -53.27 11.90 -45.66
CA ASP A 15 -53.23 12.05 -44.19
C ASP A 15 -51.77 12.27 -43.72
N ASN A 16 -51.16 13.39 -44.11
CA ASN A 16 -49.90 13.83 -43.52
C ASN A 16 -50.24 14.50 -42.19
N LYS A 17 -50.50 13.68 -41.17
CA LYS A 17 -50.50 14.10 -39.77
C LYS A 17 -49.08 14.53 -39.39
N GLY A 18 -48.74 15.77 -39.73
CA GLY A 18 -47.53 16.41 -39.18
C GLY A 18 -47.67 16.46 -37.66
N GLN A 19 -46.70 15.91 -36.93
CA GLN A 19 -46.65 16.04 -35.49
C GLN A 19 -46.65 17.52 -35.12
N SER A 20 -47.53 17.92 -34.21
CA SER A 20 -47.55 19.31 -33.77
C SER A 20 -46.28 19.60 -32.95
N LEU A 21 -45.74 20.81 -33.07
CA LEU A 21 -44.61 21.27 -32.26
C LEU A 21 -44.87 21.06 -30.75
N ILE A 22 -46.13 21.13 -30.34
CA ILE A 22 -46.54 20.90 -28.95
C ILE A 22 -46.39 19.44 -28.52
N GLU A 23 -46.61 18.47 -29.41
CA GLU A 23 -46.45 17.05 -29.10
C GLU A 23 -44.98 16.69 -28.90
N ILE A 24 -44.09 17.27 -29.70
CA ILE A 24 -42.63 17.10 -29.54
C ILE A 24 -42.17 17.73 -28.22
N LEU A 25 -42.66 18.93 -27.87
CA LEU A 25 -42.33 19.58 -26.61
C LEU A 25 -42.84 18.79 -25.40
N VAL A 26 -44.06 18.25 -25.46
CA VAL A 26 -44.62 17.40 -24.40
C VAL A 26 -43.83 16.09 -24.28
N ALA A 27 -43.48 15.44 -25.39
CA ALA A 27 -42.67 14.22 -25.37
C ALA A 27 -41.28 14.45 -24.78
N LEU A 28 -40.64 15.59 -25.11
CA LEU A 28 -39.36 15.99 -24.51
C LEU A 28 -39.50 16.32 -23.01
N ALA A 29 -40.57 17.00 -22.60
CA ALA A 29 -40.82 17.30 -21.19
C ALA A 29 -41.08 16.03 -20.38
N VAL A 30 -41.90 15.11 -20.89
CA VAL A 30 -42.15 13.81 -20.24
C VAL A 30 -40.87 12.97 -20.23
N GLY A 31 -40.11 12.95 -21.32
CA GLY A 31 -38.84 12.25 -21.40
C GLY A 31 -37.81 12.75 -20.39
N THR A 32 -37.69 14.08 -20.23
CA THR A 32 -36.77 14.67 -19.25
C THR A 32 -37.22 14.38 -17.81
N ILE A 33 -38.52 14.47 -17.51
CA ILE A 33 -39.06 14.10 -16.18
C ILE A 33 -38.78 12.63 -15.86
N LEU A 34 -38.97 11.71 -16.82
CA LEU A 34 -38.70 10.28 -16.64
C LEU A 34 -37.21 10.02 -16.40
N ILE A 35 -36.32 10.69 -17.13
CA ILE A 35 -34.87 10.58 -16.93
C ILE A 35 -34.49 11.10 -15.54
N ILE A 36 -35.01 12.26 -15.13
CA ILE A 36 -34.73 12.83 -13.80
C ILE A 36 -35.24 11.89 -12.70
N ALA A 37 -36.45 11.34 -12.84
CA ALA A 37 -37.01 10.37 -11.91
C ALA A 37 -36.15 9.10 -11.82
N ALA A 38 -35.72 8.55 -12.96
CA ALA A 38 -34.85 7.38 -12.99
C ALA A 38 -33.49 7.65 -12.33
N VAL A 39 -32.84 8.78 -12.66
CA VAL A 39 -31.57 9.18 -12.05
C VAL A 39 -31.72 9.39 -10.55
N SER A 40 -32.84 9.96 -10.09
CA SER A 40 -33.11 10.20 -8.67
C SER A 40 -33.25 8.92 -7.84
N VAL A 41 -33.57 7.78 -8.47
CA VAL A 41 -33.65 6.47 -7.81
C VAL A 41 -32.36 5.67 -7.97
N ILE A 42 -31.81 5.64 -9.18
CA ILE A 42 -30.63 4.82 -9.51
C ILE A 42 -29.37 5.36 -8.84
N ALA A 43 -29.16 6.68 -8.84
CA ALA A 43 -27.93 7.25 -8.30
C ALA A 43 -27.78 7.03 -6.78
N PRO A 44 -28.82 7.21 -5.94
CA PRO A 44 -28.75 6.85 -4.53
C PRO A 44 -28.54 5.35 -4.30
N ALA A 45 -29.21 4.49 -5.07
CA ALA A 45 -29.05 3.03 -4.96
C ALA A 45 -27.62 2.59 -5.28
N LEU A 46 -27.01 3.12 -6.34
CA LEU A 46 -25.61 2.86 -6.68
C LEU A 46 -24.66 3.33 -5.57
N ARG A 47 -24.88 4.55 -5.03
CA ARG A 47 -24.09 5.07 -3.90
C ARG A 47 -24.20 4.19 -2.66
N ALA A 48 -25.41 3.73 -2.34
CA ALA A 48 -25.65 2.83 -1.22
C ALA A 48 -24.91 1.50 -1.39
N ASN A 49 -24.95 0.91 -2.60
CA ASN A 49 -24.23 -0.32 -2.90
C ASN A 49 -22.70 -0.14 -2.77
N THR A 50 -22.14 0.89 -3.39
CA THR A 50 -20.69 1.18 -3.27
C THR A 50 -20.28 1.41 -1.82
N GLN A 51 -21.13 2.04 -1.02
CA GLN A 51 -20.87 2.26 0.40
C GLN A 51 -20.93 0.95 1.21
N ALA A 52 -21.88 0.07 0.89
CA ALA A 52 -21.97 -1.25 1.50
C ALA A 52 -20.74 -2.10 1.18
N ASP A 53 -20.28 -2.09 -0.07
CA ASP A 53 -19.09 -2.81 -0.52
C ASP A 53 -17.84 -2.36 0.25
N LYS A 54 -17.64 -1.04 0.41
CA LYS A 54 -16.52 -0.48 1.18
C LYS A 54 -16.54 -0.91 2.65
N VAL A 55 -17.72 -0.90 3.27
CA VAL A 55 -17.88 -1.33 4.67
C VAL A 55 -17.55 -2.82 4.80
N GLN A 56 -18.02 -3.65 3.87
CA GLN A 56 -17.75 -5.09 3.89
C GLN A 56 -16.25 -5.40 3.72
N VAL A 57 -15.58 -4.77 2.74
CA VAL A 57 -14.14 -4.98 2.50
C VAL A 57 -13.31 -4.51 3.69
N SER A 58 -13.55 -3.30 4.19
CA SER A 58 -12.83 -2.76 5.35
C SER A 58 -13.01 -3.63 6.60
N SER A 59 -14.21 -4.16 6.83
CA SER A 59 -14.49 -5.08 7.94
C SER A 59 -13.72 -6.39 7.81
N ALA A 60 -13.62 -6.96 6.60
CA ALA A 60 -12.82 -8.16 6.36
C ALA A 60 -11.32 -7.90 6.64
N LEU A 61 -10.77 -6.79 6.16
CA LEU A 61 -9.38 -6.40 6.41
C LEU A 61 -9.09 -6.13 7.90
N GLY A 62 -10.05 -5.57 8.63
CA GLY A 62 -9.96 -5.38 10.08
C GLY A 62 -9.94 -6.70 10.85
N LYS A 63 -10.78 -7.67 10.47
CA LYS A 63 -10.79 -9.01 11.08
C LYS A 63 -9.50 -9.78 10.80
N GLU A 64 -8.99 -9.67 9.58
CA GLU A 64 -7.69 -10.25 9.21
C GLU A 64 -6.56 -9.70 10.09
N LEU A 65 -6.49 -8.37 10.29
CA LEU A 65 -5.47 -7.78 11.17
C LEU A 65 -5.64 -8.22 12.63
N LEU A 66 -6.88 -8.29 13.15
CA LEU A 66 -7.13 -8.77 14.50
C LEU A 66 -6.61 -10.19 14.71
N GLU A 67 -6.84 -11.06 13.73
CA GLU A 67 -6.36 -12.44 13.76
C GLU A 67 -4.84 -12.52 13.65
N ASN A 68 -4.21 -11.70 12.80
CA ASN A 68 -2.76 -11.62 12.72
C ASN A 68 -2.14 -11.11 14.04
N VAL A 69 -2.79 -10.16 14.72
CA VAL A 69 -2.38 -9.66 16.05
C VAL A 69 -2.47 -10.77 17.09
N ARG A 70 -3.54 -11.59 17.05
CA ARG A 70 -3.63 -12.79 17.88
C ARG A 70 -2.43 -13.69 17.62
N VAL A 71 -2.21 -14.14 16.39
CA VAL A 71 -1.10 -15.04 16.00
C VAL A 71 0.27 -14.46 16.39
N PHE A 72 0.49 -13.17 16.18
CA PHE A 72 1.73 -12.47 16.56
C PHE A 72 2.00 -12.53 18.07
N SER A 73 0.95 -12.45 18.89
CA SER A 73 1.01 -12.61 20.34
C SER A 73 1.31 -14.05 20.79
N GLU A 74 0.74 -15.04 20.08
CA GLU A 74 0.91 -16.46 20.42
C GLU A 74 2.31 -16.96 20.03
N ALA A 75 2.88 -16.42 18.95
CA ALA A 75 4.21 -16.77 18.49
C ALA A 75 5.29 -16.43 19.52
N ASN A 76 5.19 -15.26 20.16
CA ASN A 76 6.02 -14.87 21.30
C ASN A 76 5.37 -13.70 22.04
N TRP A 77 4.96 -13.89 23.29
CA TRP A 77 4.37 -12.81 24.11
C TRP A 77 5.22 -11.52 24.18
N TYR A 78 6.55 -11.62 24.03
CA TYR A 78 7.42 -10.44 24.00
C TYR A 78 7.10 -9.49 22.83
N ASN A 79 6.57 -10.02 21.73
CA ASN A 79 6.14 -9.24 20.57
C ASN A 79 5.04 -8.22 20.89
N ILE A 80 4.17 -8.53 21.84
CA ILE A 80 3.10 -7.66 22.30
C ILE A 80 3.58 -6.84 23.50
N SER A 81 4.09 -7.49 24.54
CA SER A 81 4.45 -6.84 25.81
C SER A 81 5.59 -5.82 25.73
N SER A 82 6.39 -5.84 24.65
CA SER A 82 7.42 -4.83 24.37
C SER A 82 6.87 -3.56 23.71
N LEU A 83 5.65 -3.59 23.17
CA LEU A 83 5.01 -2.43 22.55
C LEU A 83 4.46 -1.47 23.61
N ALA A 84 4.36 -0.19 23.25
CA ALA A 84 3.87 0.84 24.15
C ALA A 84 2.33 0.85 24.17
N THR A 85 1.74 0.73 25.35
CA THR A 85 0.27 0.68 25.53
C THR A 85 -0.35 2.08 25.59
N SER A 86 -1.04 2.49 24.54
CA SER A 86 -1.92 3.66 24.48
C SER A 86 -2.58 3.73 23.10
N SER A 87 -3.79 4.29 23.01
CA SER A 87 -4.43 4.61 21.72
C SER A 87 -3.64 5.58 20.83
N ALA A 88 -2.67 6.30 21.39
CA ALA A 88 -1.74 7.14 20.63
C ALA A 88 -0.66 6.33 19.88
N ASN A 89 -0.32 5.13 20.37
CA ASN A 89 0.69 4.26 19.78
C ASN A 89 0.02 3.30 18.80
N LYS A 90 0.06 3.66 17.52
CA LYS A 90 -0.55 2.87 16.45
C LYS A 90 0.48 1.92 15.86
N TYR A 91 0.05 0.69 15.62
CA TYR A 91 0.86 -0.35 15.03
C TYR A 91 0.10 -1.06 13.91
N PHE A 92 0.83 -1.61 12.94
CA PHE A 92 0.31 -2.58 11.99
C PHE A 92 1.31 -3.73 11.88
N LEU A 93 0.85 -4.88 11.37
CA LEU A 93 1.70 -6.04 11.20
C LEU A 93 2.15 -6.15 9.75
N VAL A 94 3.45 -6.30 9.56
CA VAL A 94 4.04 -6.61 8.27
C VAL A 94 3.77 -8.09 7.97
N SER A 95 2.74 -8.35 7.16
CA SER A 95 2.16 -9.70 6.93
C SER A 95 2.97 -10.60 5.98
N VAL A 96 4.11 -10.11 5.50
CA VAL A 96 4.93 -10.70 4.42
C VAL A 96 6.25 -11.28 4.91
N SER A 97 6.51 -11.22 6.21
CA SER A 97 7.62 -11.91 6.87
C SER A 97 7.09 -12.84 7.95
N SER A 98 7.70 -14.03 8.07
CA SER A 98 7.53 -14.91 9.23
C SER A 98 8.85 -14.97 10.01
N PRO A 99 8.89 -14.57 11.29
CA PRO A 99 7.75 -14.08 12.07
C PRO A 99 7.27 -12.70 11.60
N PHE A 100 6.00 -12.39 11.87
CA PHE A 100 5.45 -11.04 11.68
C PHE A 100 6.28 -10.03 12.45
N VAL A 101 6.30 -8.79 11.98
CA VAL A 101 6.92 -7.66 12.70
C VAL A 101 5.88 -6.56 12.87
N ALA A 102 5.80 -6.00 14.08
CA ALA A 102 4.99 -4.82 14.34
C ALA A 102 5.75 -3.57 13.89
N ALA A 103 5.18 -2.87 12.91
CA ALA A 103 5.63 -1.56 12.49
C ALA A 103 4.72 -0.49 13.10
N THR A 104 5.28 0.69 13.39
CA THR A 104 4.53 1.83 13.92
C THR A 104 3.84 2.58 12.79
N GLY A 105 2.59 3.00 13.00
CA GLY A 105 1.84 3.82 12.06
C GLY A 105 0.45 3.29 11.75
N THR A 106 -0.06 3.65 10.57
CA THR A 106 -1.33 3.20 10.01
C THR A 106 -1.05 2.60 8.65
N GLU A 107 -1.48 1.36 8.44
CA GLU A 107 -1.29 0.67 7.17
C GLU A 107 -2.34 1.13 6.16
N GLY A 108 -1.89 1.57 4.98
CA GLY A 108 -2.70 1.75 3.79
C GLY A 108 -2.83 0.43 3.02
N ILE A 109 -4.02 0.15 2.51
CA ILE A 109 -4.30 -1.03 1.68
C ILE A 109 -5.08 -0.60 0.46
N SER A 110 -4.46 -0.76 -0.70
CA SER A 110 -5.11 -0.68 -2.00
C SER A 110 -5.76 -2.03 -2.34
N ALA A 111 -7.09 -2.07 -2.46
CA ALA A 111 -7.81 -3.29 -2.85
C ALA A 111 -7.87 -3.47 -4.38
N ASP A 112 -6.71 -3.41 -5.06
CA ASP A 112 -6.61 -3.52 -6.52
C ASP A 112 -6.48 -4.96 -7.04
N GLY A 113 -5.97 -5.89 -6.23
CA GLY A 113 -5.79 -7.30 -6.60
C GLY A 113 -4.71 -7.55 -7.67
N VAL A 114 -3.90 -6.56 -8.03
CA VAL A 114 -2.87 -6.67 -9.06
C VAL A 114 -1.56 -7.14 -8.42
N THR A 115 -1.51 -8.43 -8.05
CA THR A 115 -0.36 -9.07 -7.40
C THR A 115 0.44 -9.99 -8.30
N SER A 116 -0.13 -10.44 -9.43
CA SER A 116 0.57 -11.30 -10.39
C SER A 116 1.83 -10.61 -10.91
N GLY A 117 2.97 -11.28 -10.77
CA GLY A 117 4.29 -10.77 -11.18
C GLY A 117 4.86 -9.66 -10.28
N LEU A 118 4.23 -9.34 -9.14
CA LEU A 118 4.75 -8.36 -8.19
C LEU A 118 6.01 -8.90 -7.50
N VAL A 119 7.13 -8.18 -7.64
CA VAL A 119 8.44 -8.58 -7.09
C VAL A 119 9.01 -7.58 -6.09
N GLY A 120 8.35 -6.44 -5.92
CA GLY A 120 8.62 -5.47 -4.86
C GLY A 120 7.41 -4.57 -4.64
N TYR A 121 7.03 -4.35 -3.40
CA TYR A 121 5.96 -3.42 -3.03
C TYR A 121 6.30 -2.73 -1.71
N TRP A 122 6.73 -1.48 -1.80
CA TRP A 122 7.02 -0.63 -0.65
C TRP A 122 5.90 0.39 -0.50
N LYS A 123 5.04 0.18 0.49
CA LYS A 123 3.98 1.13 0.85
C LYS A 123 4.55 2.45 1.36
N LEU A 124 5.68 2.37 2.09
CA LEU A 124 6.32 3.52 2.73
C LEU A 124 5.49 4.08 3.90
N ASP A 125 4.74 3.19 4.55
CA ASP A 125 3.82 3.51 5.64
C ASP A 125 4.51 3.64 7.01
N GLU A 126 5.75 3.17 7.12
CA GLU A 126 6.47 3.06 8.40
C GLU A 126 6.72 4.44 9.00
N SER A 127 6.24 4.65 10.24
CA SER A 127 6.39 5.96 10.90
C SER A 127 7.72 6.13 11.64
N THR A 128 8.40 5.04 11.96
CA THR A 128 9.69 5.04 12.65
C THR A 128 10.60 3.93 12.13
N GLY A 129 11.91 4.07 12.34
CA GLY A 129 12.90 3.08 11.94
C GLY A 129 13.49 3.37 10.57
N THR A 130 14.36 2.46 10.11
CA THR A 130 15.08 2.61 8.84
C THR A 130 14.68 1.58 7.80
N VAL A 131 13.75 0.67 8.10
CA VAL A 131 13.35 -0.39 7.18
C VAL A 131 12.09 0.05 6.43
N ALA A 132 12.13 -0.03 5.11
CA ALA A 132 10.95 0.04 4.25
C ALA A 132 10.58 -1.39 3.86
N TYR A 133 9.47 -1.93 4.38
CA TYR A 133 9.15 -3.34 4.19
C TYR A 133 8.63 -3.63 2.78
N ASP A 134 8.99 -4.80 2.24
CA ASP A 134 8.51 -5.29 0.95
C ASP A 134 7.27 -6.18 1.11
N PHE A 135 6.11 -5.62 0.81
CA PHE A 135 4.79 -6.25 0.82
C PHE A 135 4.50 -7.16 -0.38
N SER A 136 5.46 -7.41 -1.27
CA SER A 136 5.29 -8.37 -2.36
C SER A 136 5.45 -9.83 -1.91
N GLY A 137 6.03 -10.06 -0.73
CA GLY A 137 6.38 -11.40 -0.24
C GLY A 137 7.74 -11.92 -0.73
N ASN A 138 8.53 -11.09 -1.42
CA ASN A 138 9.86 -11.48 -1.92
C ASN A 138 10.99 -11.13 -0.94
N GLY A 139 10.69 -10.43 0.16
CA GLY A 139 11.68 -10.06 1.17
C GLY A 139 12.70 -9.02 0.69
N ASN A 140 12.38 -8.27 -0.36
CA ASN A 140 13.22 -7.20 -0.91
C ASN A 140 13.11 -5.93 -0.05
N ASN A 141 13.30 -6.03 1.27
CA ASN A 141 13.18 -4.88 2.17
C ASN A 141 14.19 -3.78 1.82
N GLY A 142 13.73 -2.54 1.86
CA GLY A 142 14.56 -1.35 1.69
C GLY A 142 15.14 -0.84 3.00
N THR A 143 16.22 -0.08 2.89
CA THR A 143 16.82 0.68 3.99
C THR A 143 16.78 2.18 3.68
N SER A 144 16.04 2.93 4.47
CA SER A 144 16.02 4.39 4.50
C SER A 144 17.39 4.94 4.92
N THR A 145 17.94 5.83 4.11
CA THR A 145 19.25 6.46 4.29
C THR A 145 19.08 7.94 4.57
N ASN A 146 19.80 8.45 5.59
CA ASN A 146 19.75 9.85 6.05
C ASN A 146 18.38 10.33 6.54
N GLY A 147 17.46 9.42 6.84
CA GLY A 147 16.18 9.68 7.51
C GLY A 147 15.15 10.47 6.70
N PRO A 148 14.62 9.95 5.58
CA PRO A 148 13.33 10.40 5.06
C PRO A 148 12.28 10.35 6.17
N THR A 149 11.37 11.32 6.22
CA THR A 149 10.39 11.45 7.31
C THR A 149 9.02 10.93 6.90
N SER A 150 8.32 10.26 7.82
CA SER A 150 6.96 9.81 7.58
C SER A 150 5.98 11.00 7.60
N VAL A 151 5.09 11.05 6.62
CA VAL A 151 4.04 12.06 6.45
C VAL A 151 2.74 11.39 5.99
N SER A 152 1.62 12.11 5.99
CA SER A 152 0.40 11.60 5.37
C SER A 152 0.63 11.38 3.87
N GLY A 153 0.37 10.15 3.41
CA GLY A 153 0.50 9.72 2.04
C GLY A 153 -0.75 9.95 1.20
N GLN A 154 -0.69 9.45 -0.03
CA GLN A 154 -1.87 9.24 -0.86
C GLN A 154 -2.65 8.01 -0.35
N VAL A 155 -1.95 6.98 0.10
CA VAL A 155 -2.45 5.75 0.68
C VAL A 155 -1.86 5.59 2.09
N GLY A 156 -2.59 5.98 3.13
CA GLY A 156 -2.07 5.88 4.49
C GLY A 156 -0.95 6.90 4.76
N GLN A 157 0.24 6.40 5.06
CA GLN A 157 1.45 7.19 5.29
C GLN A 157 2.37 7.12 4.06
N ALA A 158 3.37 8.00 4.00
CA ALA A 158 4.34 8.06 2.92
C ALA A 158 5.69 8.56 3.45
N LEU A 159 6.75 8.43 2.64
CA LEU A 159 8.03 9.03 2.95
C LEU A 159 8.24 10.35 2.21
N SER A 160 8.62 11.38 2.97
CA SER A 160 9.08 12.68 2.50
C SER A 160 10.60 12.71 2.42
N PHE A 161 11.11 13.10 1.25
CA PHE A 161 12.52 13.18 0.91
C PHE A 161 12.96 14.66 0.82
N ASN A 162 14.14 14.97 1.33
CA ASN A 162 14.64 16.35 1.49
C ASN A 162 15.34 16.97 0.27
N GLY A 163 15.51 16.23 -0.84
CA GLY A 163 16.19 16.72 -2.05
C GLY A 163 17.72 16.80 -1.98
N THR A 164 18.35 16.39 -0.87
CA THR A 164 19.80 16.55 -0.68
C THR A 164 20.54 15.25 -0.48
N ASN A 165 19.99 14.31 0.32
CA ASN A 165 20.67 13.05 0.63
C ASN A 165 19.73 11.93 1.12
N ASN A 166 18.42 12.17 1.18
CA ASN A 166 17.42 11.17 1.58
C ASN A 166 17.09 10.24 0.42
N TYR A 167 17.10 8.92 0.68
CA TYR A 167 16.64 7.90 -0.25
C TYR A 167 16.39 6.58 0.48
N VAL A 168 15.70 5.65 -0.16
CA VAL A 168 15.60 4.25 0.29
C VAL A 168 16.40 3.38 -0.67
N THR A 169 17.27 2.51 -0.16
CA THR A 169 18.03 1.56 -0.97
C THR A 169 17.55 0.13 -0.74
N ILE A 170 17.24 -0.59 -1.81
CA ILE A 170 16.75 -1.97 -1.77
C ILE A 170 17.92 -2.97 -1.83
N GLY A 171 19.12 -2.50 -2.18
CA GLY A 171 20.22 -3.38 -2.52
C GLY A 171 20.06 -3.96 -3.93
N ASN A 172 20.73 -5.08 -4.19
CA ASN A 172 20.87 -5.66 -5.53
C ASN A 172 20.27 -7.09 -5.62
N PRO A 173 18.97 -7.28 -5.36
CA PRO A 173 18.37 -8.62 -5.38
C PRO A 173 18.29 -9.17 -6.82
N SER A 174 18.34 -10.49 -6.95
CA SER A 174 18.37 -11.19 -8.25
C SER A 174 17.08 -11.05 -9.05
N ASN A 175 15.93 -10.94 -8.37
CA ASN A 175 14.62 -10.76 -9.00
C ASN A 175 14.29 -9.31 -9.40
N LEU A 176 15.20 -8.35 -9.15
CA LEU A 176 15.14 -6.97 -9.66
C LEU A 176 16.23 -6.68 -10.73
N GLN A 177 16.78 -7.74 -11.34
CA GLN A 177 17.72 -7.64 -12.46
C GLN A 177 16.96 -7.63 -13.79
N PHE A 178 16.56 -6.43 -14.24
CA PHE A 178 15.88 -6.26 -15.53
C PHE A 178 16.84 -5.79 -16.61
N ASP A 179 16.85 -6.51 -17.72
CA ASP A 179 17.59 -6.21 -18.94
C ASP A 179 16.64 -5.90 -20.13
N THR A 180 17.19 -5.55 -21.28
CA THR A 180 16.42 -5.20 -22.50
C THR A 180 15.64 -6.37 -23.10
N ASN A 181 15.92 -7.62 -22.71
CA ASN A 181 15.19 -8.83 -23.10
C ASN A 181 14.23 -9.33 -22.03
N THR A 182 14.05 -8.60 -20.92
CA THR A 182 13.13 -8.98 -19.83
C THR A 182 12.03 -7.94 -19.67
N PRO A 183 10.76 -8.34 -19.58
CA PRO A 183 9.67 -7.40 -19.31
C PRO A 183 9.66 -6.98 -17.85
N PHE A 184 9.26 -5.74 -17.58
CA PHE A 184 8.99 -5.27 -16.21
C PHE A 184 8.14 -4.00 -16.21
N SER A 185 7.62 -3.67 -15.03
CA SER A 185 6.90 -2.41 -14.79
C SER A 185 7.29 -1.81 -13.45
N VAL A 186 7.22 -0.48 -13.37
CA VAL A 186 7.40 0.27 -12.13
C VAL A 186 6.23 1.24 -12.00
N SER A 187 5.56 1.24 -10.86
CA SER A 187 4.49 2.20 -10.55
C SER A 187 4.67 2.81 -9.17
N PHE A 188 4.25 4.06 -8.98
CA PHE A 188 4.31 4.76 -7.70
C PHE A 188 3.42 6.00 -7.71
N TRP A 189 3.03 6.44 -6.52
CA TRP A 189 2.51 7.79 -6.30
C TRP A 189 3.66 8.73 -5.95
N VAL A 190 3.61 9.95 -6.47
CA VAL A 190 4.57 11.00 -6.13
C VAL A 190 3.91 12.37 -6.04
N LYS A 191 4.38 13.18 -5.09
CA LYS A 191 4.08 14.60 -4.98
C LYS A 191 5.38 15.37 -4.81
N ALA A 192 5.82 16.04 -5.86
CA ALA A 192 7.09 16.76 -5.86
C ALA A 192 6.92 18.18 -6.42
N PRO A 193 7.50 19.22 -5.82
CA PRO A 193 7.58 20.53 -6.43
C PRO A 193 8.50 20.50 -7.66
N SER A 194 8.40 21.54 -8.49
CA SER A 194 9.33 21.75 -9.61
C SER A 194 10.77 21.74 -9.11
N ALA A 195 11.64 21.04 -9.82
CA ALA A 195 13.03 20.85 -9.44
C ALA A 195 13.98 21.56 -10.41
N ALA A 196 14.94 22.30 -9.87
CA ALA A 196 16.00 22.94 -10.67
C ALA A 196 17.02 21.92 -11.22
N THR A 197 17.01 20.68 -10.74
CA THR A 197 17.91 19.60 -11.16
C THR A 197 17.14 18.33 -11.50
N ASN A 198 17.80 17.38 -12.16
CA ASN A 198 17.23 16.06 -12.42
C ASN A 198 16.90 15.36 -11.10
N VAL A 199 15.84 14.55 -11.10
CA VAL A 199 15.35 13.83 -9.92
C VAL A 199 15.17 12.35 -10.27
N GLY A 200 15.69 11.44 -9.46
CA GLY A 200 15.38 10.01 -9.57
C GLY A 200 14.19 9.62 -8.69
N PHE A 201 13.25 8.86 -9.25
CA PHE A 201 12.13 8.29 -8.49
C PHE A 201 12.42 6.84 -8.11
N VAL A 202 12.69 5.98 -9.11
CA VAL A 202 13.10 4.59 -8.91
C VAL A 202 14.18 4.27 -9.95
N THR A 203 15.39 3.95 -9.52
CA THR A 203 16.52 3.75 -10.44
C THR A 203 17.40 2.56 -10.06
N LYS A 204 18.13 2.03 -11.04
CA LYS A 204 19.19 1.03 -10.84
C LYS A 204 20.40 1.36 -11.71
N THR A 205 21.31 2.18 -11.19
CA THR A 205 22.45 2.74 -11.93
C THR A 205 23.66 3.03 -11.02
N PRO A 206 24.90 2.90 -11.51
CA PRO A 206 26.10 3.18 -10.71
C PRO A 206 26.35 4.67 -10.45
N THR A 207 26.04 5.52 -11.41
CA THR A 207 26.38 6.95 -11.39
C THR A 207 25.40 7.74 -12.27
N ILE A 208 25.57 9.06 -12.37
CA ILE A 208 24.88 9.86 -13.39
C ILE A 208 25.34 9.32 -14.75
N ASN A 209 24.40 8.82 -15.57
CA ASN A 209 24.68 8.15 -16.85
C ASN A 209 25.49 6.85 -16.70
N GLY A 210 25.15 6.01 -15.72
CA GLY A 210 25.70 4.67 -15.58
C GLY A 210 24.91 3.60 -16.34
N ILE A 211 25.51 2.48 -16.73
CA ILE A 211 24.75 1.39 -17.39
C ILE A 211 23.59 0.95 -16.46
N GLY A 212 22.36 0.96 -16.98
CA GLY A 212 21.18 0.67 -16.15
C GLY A 212 19.85 1.19 -16.69
N TRP A 213 18.82 1.07 -15.86
CA TRP A 213 17.48 1.63 -16.10
C TRP A 213 17.10 2.67 -15.05
N TYR A 214 16.23 3.60 -15.43
CA TYR A 214 15.87 4.74 -14.59
C TYR A 214 14.43 5.18 -14.82
N VAL A 215 13.73 5.43 -13.73
CA VAL A 215 12.49 6.21 -13.70
C VAL A 215 12.78 7.53 -13.00
N TRP A 216 12.71 8.63 -13.74
CA TRP A 216 13.29 9.90 -13.33
C TRP A 216 12.58 11.09 -13.99
N SER A 217 12.92 12.30 -13.57
CA SER A 217 12.48 13.56 -14.18
C SER A 217 13.67 14.43 -14.54
N PHE A 218 13.56 15.12 -15.68
CA PHE A 218 14.58 16.04 -16.19
C PHE A 218 14.16 17.49 -15.95
N SER A 219 15.00 18.30 -15.30
CA SER A 219 14.61 19.65 -14.84
C SER A 219 14.15 20.61 -15.94
N GLY A 220 14.59 20.41 -17.19
CA GLY A 220 14.14 21.26 -18.31
C GLY A 220 12.70 21.03 -18.77
N TYR A 221 12.09 19.88 -18.42
CA TYR A 221 10.72 19.54 -18.83
C TYR A 221 9.82 19.11 -17.67
N ASN A 222 10.41 18.70 -16.54
CA ASN A 222 9.72 18.18 -15.36
C ASN A 222 8.72 17.05 -15.65
N SER A 223 8.90 16.32 -16.76
CA SER A 223 8.08 15.18 -17.15
C SER A 223 8.63 13.88 -16.58
N LEU A 224 7.76 12.89 -16.40
CA LEU A 224 8.20 11.52 -16.13
C LEU A 224 9.01 11.00 -17.32
N ARG A 225 10.12 10.34 -17.04
CA ARG A 225 10.99 9.68 -18.02
C ARG A 225 11.32 8.27 -17.57
N PHE A 226 11.25 7.35 -18.51
CA PHE A 226 11.77 6.00 -18.38
C PHE A 226 12.89 5.79 -19.36
N SER A 227 14.03 5.28 -18.90
CA SER A 227 15.23 5.18 -19.73
C SER A 227 15.98 3.88 -19.52
N PHE A 228 16.52 3.35 -20.62
CA PHE A 228 17.64 2.42 -20.62
C PHE A 228 18.89 3.17 -21.09
N TYR A 229 20.01 2.99 -20.40
CA TYR A 229 21.29 3.55 -20.82
C TYR A 229 22.33 2.45 -20.92
N ASN A 230 23.00 2.37 -22.07
CA ASN A 230 23.97 1.31 -22.38
C ASN A 230 25.43 1.72 -22.18
N GLY A 231 25.70 2.90 -21.59
CA GLY A 231 27.05 3.46 -21.46
C GLY A 231 27.35 4.57 -22.47
N THR A 232 26.59 4.65 -23.57
CA THR A 232 26.81 5.61 -24.66
C THR A 232 25.54 6.34 -25.09
N THR A 233 24.41 5.63 -25.16
CA THR A 233 23.14 6.16 -25.67
C THR A 233 22.03 5.88 -24.67
N ALA A 234 21.18 6.89 -24.44
CA ALA A 234 19.97 6.76 -23.66
C ALA A 234 18.77 6.52 -24.59
N TYR A 235 18.04 5.43 -24.34
CA TYR A 235 16.76 5.13 -24.97
C TYR A 235 15.68 5.55 -23.99
N VAL A 236 14.87 6.54 -24.37
CA VAL A 236 13.98 7.24 -23.43
C VAL A 236 12.53 7.22 -23.94
N VAL A 237 11.57 7.02 -23.05
CA VAL A 237 10.17 7.41 -23.26
C VAL A 237 9.79 8.42 -22.18
N SER A 238 8.97 9.41 -22.53
CA SER A 238 8.58 10.49 -21.62
C SER A 238 7.08 10.69 -21.68
N THR A 239 6.50 11.20 -20.60
CA THR A 239 5.15 11.77 -20.60
C THR A 239 5.17 13.18 -21.21
N SER A 240 4.02 13.65 -21.70
CA SER A 240 3.84 15.06 -22.07
C SER A 240 3.50 15.95 -20.87
N GLN A 241 2.96 15.36 -19.80
CA GLN A 241 2.56 16.03 -18.56
C GLN A 241 3.77 16.26 -17.65
N ILE A 242 3.65 17.30 -16.82
CA ILE A 242 4.59 17.65 -15.76
C ILE A 242 4.25 16.80 -14.53
N ILE A 243 5.22 16.04 -14.01
CA ILE A 243 5.06 15.21 -12.81
C ILE A 243 5.43 15.96 -11.52
N ASN A 244 6.22 17.04 -11.64
CA ASN A 244 6.75 17.80 -10.52
C ASN A 244 6.05 19.17 -10.40
N ASP A 245 4.73 19.20 -10.21
CA ASP A 245 3.93 20.43 -10.07
C ASP A 245 3.45 20.70 -8.64
N GLY A 246 3.87 19.88 -7.68
CA GLY A 246 3.47 19.97 -6.28
C GLY A 246 2.13 19.28 -5.95
N THR A 247 1.52 18.55 -6.88
CA THR A 247 0.31 17.73 -6.65
C THR A 247 0.61 16.23 -6.74
N TRP A 248 -0.32 15.39 -6.27
CA TRP A 248 -0.17 13.94 -6.31
C TRP A 248 -0.43 13.43 -7.72
N HIS A 249 0.51 12.66 -8.25
CA HIS A 249 0.40 11.98 -9.55
C HIS A 249 0.72 10.51 -9.40
N PHE A 250 0.00 9.69 -10.16
CA PHE A 250 0.30 8.27 -10.28
C PHE A 250 1.08 8.01 -11.57
N ALA A 251 2.34 7.61 -11.41
CA ALA A 251 3.23 7.31 -12.51
C ALA A 251 3.36 5.80 -12.69
N THR A 252 3.32 5.35 -13.94
CA THR A 252 3.68 3.96 -14.27
C THR A 252 4.48 3.89 -15.56
N VAL A 253 5.50 3.05 -15.57
CA VAL A 253 6.30 2.77 -16.77
C VAL A 253 6.34 1.27 -16.99
N THR A 254 6.29 0.84 -18.26
CA THR A 254 6.30 -0.58 -18.62
C THR A 254 7.28 -0.84 -19.75
N PHE A 255 7.88 -2.01 -19.74
CA PHE A 255 8.65 -2.55 -20.84
C PHE A 255 8.28 -4.01 -21.08
N ASP A 256 8.08 -4.38 -22.34
CA ASP A 256 7.63 -5.72 -22.75
C ASP A 256 8.77 -6.72 -22.99
N GLY A 257 10.04 -6.30 -22.84
CA GLY A 257 11.20 -7.17 -23.07
C GLY A 257 11.51 -7.40 -24.55
N SER A 258 10.90 -6.64 -25.48
CA SER A 258 11.03 -6.89 -26.92
C SER A 258 12.40 -6.54 -27.52
N GLN A 259 13.35 -6.07 -26.69
CA GLN A 259 14.61 -5.46 -27.14
C GLN A 259 14.40 -4.34 -28.19
N ASN A 260 13.27 -3.64 -28.12
CA ASN A 260 12.97 -2.52 -28.99
C ASN A 260 12.39 -1.37 -28.16
N ARG A 261 12.80 -0.15 -28.44
CA ARG A 261 12.31 1.05 -27.75
C ARG A 261 10.79 1.21 -27.87
N SER A 262 10.16 0.68 -28.93
CA SER A 262 8.69 0.67 -29.07
C SER A 262 7.95 -0.14 -27.99
N GLY A 263 8.64 -1.06 -27.32
CA GLY A 263 8.13 -1.79 -26.16
C GLY A 263 8.07 -0.96 -24.87
N MET A 264 8.71 0.21 -24.83
CA MET A 264 8.70 1.11 -23.67
C MET A 264 7.44 1.99 -23.67
N LYS A 265 6.74 2.05 -22.54
CA LYS A 265 5.57 2.91 -22.35
C LYS A 265 5.65 3.68 -21.03
N ALA A 266 5.05 4.86 -21.02
CA ALA A 266 4.86 5.70 -19.83
C ALA A 266 3.39 6.11 -19.71
N TYR A 267 2.86 5.96 -18.52
CA TYR A 267 1.48 6.26 -18.14
C TYR A 267 1.47 7.34 -17.07
N PHE A 268 0.47 8.21 -17.13
CA PHE A 268 0.27 9.33 -16.22
C PHE A 268 -1.19 9.30 -15.76
N ASP A 269 -1.43 9.23 -14.46
CA ASP A 269 -2.76 9.14 -13.85
C ASP A 269 -3.65 8.04 -14.46
N GLY A 270 -3.03 6.90 -14.70
CA GLY A 270 -3.69 5.70 -15.22
C GLY A 270 -3.84 5.65 -16.75
N ASP A 271 -3.51 6.72 -17.47
CA ASP A 271 -3.69 6.80 -18.93
C ASP A 271 -2.34 6.77 -19.67
N LEU A 272 -2.31 6.16 -20.86
CA LEU A 272 -1.10 6.09 -21.69
C LEU A 272 -0.72 7.49 -22.19
N SER A 273 0.50 7.93 -21.88
CA SER A 273 0.99 9.27 -22.24
C SER A 273 2.17 9.22 -23.22
N GLY A 274 3.05 8.22 -23.08
CA GLY A 274 4.23 8.06 -23.93
C GLY A 274 4.39 6.64 -24.42
N THR A 275 4.77 6.48 -25.69
CA THR A 275 5.24 5.22 -26.28
C THR A 275 6.57 5.47 -26.97
N GLY A 276 7.55 4.59 -26.76
CA GLY A 276 8.82 4.69 -27.44
C GLY A 276 8.67 4.52 -28.95
N THR A 277 9.56 5.13 -29.72
CA THR A 277 9.61 4.93 -31.16
C THR A 277 10.39 3.65 -31.51
N ASN A 278 10.27 3.18 -32.75
CA ASN A 278 11.07 2.06 -33.22
C ASN A 278 12.57 2.35 -33.05
N GLY A 279 13.30 1.42 -32.42
CA GLY A 279 14.74 1.52 -32.23
C GLY A 279 15.25 0.26 -31.55
N ALA A 280 16.22 -0.41 -32.17
CA ALA A 280 16.79 -1.63 -31.62
C ALA A 280 17.50 -1.35 -30.29
N MET A 281 17.24 -2.20 -29.29
CA MET A 281 17.86 -2.18 -27.98
C MET A 281 18.57 -3.51 -27.68
N SER A 282 19.37 -4.00 -28.64
CA SER A 282 20.14 -5.24 -28.49
C SER A 282 21.43 -5.01 -27.69
N PHE A 283 21.29 -4.68 -26.42
CA PHE A 283 22.39 -4.45 -25.48
C PHE A 283 21.98 -4.85 -24.06
N SER A 284 22.95 -5.08 -23.18
CA SER A 284 22.67 -5.32 -21.76
C SER A 284 22.73 -4.04 -20.93
N VAL A 285 21.82 -3.91 -19.95
CA VAL A 285 21.86 -2.87 -18.91
C VAL A 285 22.07 -3.43 -17.50
N LEU A 286 22.34 -4.74 -17.38
CA LEU A 286 22.57 -5.38 -16.09
C LEU A 286 23.79 -4.79 -15.39
N ASN A 287 23.68 -4.64 -14.07
CA ASN A 287 24.71 -4.03 -13.24
C ASN A 287 24.53 -4.44 -11.77
N SER A 288 25.59 -4.33 -10.98
CA SER A 288 25.61 -4.73 -9.55
C SER A 288 25.11 -3.64 -8.59
N ASN A 289 24.55 -2.54 -9.09
CA ASN A 289 24.16 -1.40 -8.24
C ASN A 289 22.80 -1.63 -7.59
N PRO A 290 22.53 -0.97 -6.46
CA PRO A 290 21.25 -1.10 -5.80
C PRO A 290 20.11 -0.51 -6.64
N VAL A 291 18.91 -1.03 -6.41
CA VAL A 291 17.69 -0.28 -6.71
C VAL A 291 17.50 0.78 -5.64
N ASN A 292 17.29 2.02 -6.03
CA ASN A 292 17.04 3.14 -5.13
C ASN A 292 15.67 3.77 -5.40
N ILE A 293 15.01 4.21 -4.33
CA ILE A 293 13.79 5.00 -4.34
C ILE A 293 14.13 6.41 -3.82
N GLY A 294 13.69 7.45 -4.54
CA GLY A 294 13.92 8.85 -4.17
C GLY A 294 15.32 9.38 -4.50
N ALA A 295 16.13 8.66 -5.28
CA ALA A 295 17.42 9.14 -5.77
C ALA A 295 17.75 8.55 -7.14
N ARG A 296 18.49 9.31 -7.96
CA ARG A 296 18.99 8.78 -9.24
C ARG A 296 20.18 7.84 -9.04
N ASN A 297 21.06 8.16 -8.09
CA ASN A 297 22.16 7.31 -7.64
C ASN A 297 22.52 7.68 -6.19
N ASN A 298 23.47 6.96 -5.60
CA ASN A 298 23.84 7.13 -4.18
C ASN A 298 24.46 8.50 -3.85
N ASN A 299 24.85 9.30 -4.85
CA ASN A 299 25.63 10.53 -4.71
C ASN A 299 24.99 11.77 -5.38
N GLY A 300 23.74 11.73 -5.85
CA GLY A 300 23.11 12.90 -6.47
C GLY A 300 21.73 12.68 -7.12
N ASN A 301 21.07 13.79 -7.45
CA ASN A 301 19.72 13.86 -8.01
C ASN A 301 18.65 13.22 -7.11
N PHE A 302 18.67 13.64 -5.85
CA PHE A 302 17.70 13.25 -4.82
C PHE A 302 16.36 13.92 -5.05
N LEU A 303 15.29 13.20 -4.71
CA LEU A 303 13.94 13.74 -4.69
C LEU A 303 13.77 14.73 -3.54
N ASN A 304 13.32 15.93 -3.84
CA ASN A 304 12.62 16.77 -2.89
C ASN A 304 11.13 16.53 -3.12
N GLY A 305 10.42 15.86 -2.22
CA GLY A 305 9.04 15.45 -2.44
C GLY A 305 8.62 14.24 -1.63
N ILE A 306 7.41 13.77 -1.88
CA ILE A 306 6.78 12.66 -1.15
C ILE A 306 6.53 11.52 -2.14
N MET A 307 6.87 10.28 -1.78
CA MET A 307 6.53 9.08 -2.55
C MET A 307 5.79 8.07 -1.71
N ASP A 308 4.94 7.29 -2.38
CA ASP A 308 4.02 6.35 -1.78
C ASP A 308 3.74 5.19 -2.76
N GLU A 309 3.40 4.01 -2.23
CA GLU A 309 3.00 2.81 -2.99
C GLU A 309 3.94 2.41 -4.15
N VAL A 310 5.25 2.34 -3.89
CA VAL A 310 6.21 1.95 -4.92
C VAL A 310 6.10 0.46 -5.21
N ARG A 311 5.81 0.09 -6.46
CA ARG A 311 5.66 -1.29 -6.91
C ARG A 311 6.55 -1.58 -8.11
N ILE A 312 7.11 -2.79 -8.13
CA ILE A 312 7.87 -3.32 -9.26
C ILE A 312 7.30 -4.69 -9.63
N TYR A 313 7.06 -4.88 -10.93
CA TYR A 313 6.54 -6.12 -11.50
C TYR A 313 7.55 -6.71 -12.49
N ASN A 314 7.70 -8.03 -12.52
CA ASN A 314 8.55 -8.76 -13.48
C ASN A 314 7.85 -9.03 -14.83
N ARG A 315 6.90 -8.18 -15.20
CA ARG A 315 6.16 -8.21 -16.45
C ARG A 315 5.70 -6.80 -16.84
N ALA A 316 5.30 -6.63 -18.08
CA ALA A 316 4.57 -5.44 -18.51
C ALA A 316 3.13 -5.49 -17.96
N LEU A 317 2.72 -4.46 -17.23
CA LEU A 317 1.34 -4.25 -16.83
C LEU A 317 0.51 -3.82 -18.05
N SER A 318 -0.74 -4.29 -18.11
CA SER A 318 -1.72 -3.82 -19.08
C SER A 318 -2.31 -2.46 -18.66
N ALA A 319 -2.81 -1.68 -19.62
CA ALA A 319 -3.47 -0.40 -19.32
C ALA A 319 -4.65 -0.55 -18.34
N ALA A 320 -5.39 -1.67 -18.42
CA ALA A 320 -6.50 -1.96 -17.50
C ALA A 320 -6.00 -2.16 -16.06
N GLU A 321 -4.93 -2.95 -15.88
CA GLU A 321 -4.33 -3.15 -14.55
C GLU A 321 -3.80 -1.84 -13.96
N ILE A 322 -3.15 -1.01 -14.78
CA ILE A 322 -2.65 0.31 -14.35
C ILE A 322 -3.81 1.19 -13.90
N LYS A 323 -4.94 1.20 -14.64
CA LYS A 323 -6.13 1.94 -14.25
C LYS A 323 -6.75 1.40 -12.95
N THR A 324 -6.76 0.08 -12.77
CA THR A 324 -7.23 -0.56 -11.54
C THR A 324 -6.39 -0.11 -10.33
N ILE A 325 -5.06 -0.08 -10.45
CA ILE A 325 -4.19 0.42 -9.37
C ILE A 325 -4.44 1.90 -9.09
N TYR A 326 -4.55 2.73 -10.14
CA TYR A 326 -4.77 4.18 -10.00
C TYR A 326 -6.09 4.53 -9.29
N THR A 327 -7.16 3.82 -9.63
CA THR A 327 -8.53 4.13 -9.15
C THR A 327 -8.97 3.29 -7.95
N SER A 328 -8.05 2.53 -7.36
CA SER A 328 -8.36 1.59 -6.29
C SER A 328 -8.94 2.30 -5.06
N ASN A 329 -9.81 1.59 -4.34
CA ASN A 329 -10.26 2.07 -3.04
C ASN A 329 -9.18 1.83 -2.01
N ILE A 330 -8.93 2.87 -1.21
CA ILE A 330 -7.92 2.86 -0.17
C ILE A 330 -8.59 2.56 1.16
N TYR A 331 -8.07 1.55 1.85
CA TYR A 331 -8.45 1.17 3.19
C TYR A 331 -7.32 1.46 4.15
N THR A 332 -7.66 1.84 5.38
CA THR A 332 -6.68 2.08 6.44
C THR A 332 -6.96 1.15 7.60
N ARG A 333 -5.90 0.61 8.21
CA ARG A 333 -6.01 -0.19 9.43
C ARG A 333 -4.80 -0.04 10.34
N TYR A 334 -5.02 -0.19 11.63
CA TYR A 334 -3.98 -0.28 12.66
C TYR A 334 -4.55 -0.95 13.91
N PHE A 335 -3.68 -1.36 14.82
CA PHE A 335 -4.04 -1.76 16.17
C PHE A 335 -3.30 -0.91 17.20
N TYR A 336 -3.83 -0.87 18.40
CA TYR A 336 -3.14 -0.35 19.58
C TYR A 336 -3.46 -1.24 20.78
N LEU A 337 -2.68 -1.09 21.84
CA LEU A 337 -2.77 -1.91 23.05
C LEU A 337 -3.13 -1.02 24.25
N ASP A 338 -4.01 -1.51 25.11
CA ASP A 338 -4.29 -0.93 26.42
C ASP A 338 -3.90 -1.91 27.52
N THR A 339 -3.40 -1.37 28.64
CA THR A 339 -3.19 -2.15 29.86
C THR A 339 -4.52 -2.63 30.43
N VAL A 340 -4.54 -3.84 30.97
CA VAL A 340 -5.74 -4.43 31.56
C VAL A 340 -5.57 -4.55 33.06
N GLY A 341 -6.60 -4.18 33.81
CA GLY A 341 -6.64 -4.37 35.27
C GLY A 341 -7.63 -5.46 35.67
N ARG A 342 -7.50 -5.95 36.90
CA ARG A 342 -8.42 -6.91 37.51
C ARG A 342 -9.04 -6.38 38.79
N ASP A 343 -10.28 -6.80 39.05
CA ASP A 343 -10.95 -6.54 40.32
C ASP A 343 -10.55 -7.57 41.40
N VAL A 344 -11.15 -7.45 42.59
CA VAL A 344 -10.91 -8.34 43.73
C VAL A 344 -11.40 -9.78 43.51
N SER A 345 -12.24 -10.01 42.50
CA SER A 345 -12.78 -11.32 42.12
C SER A 345 -12.04 -11.91 40.91
N ASP A 346 -10.90 -11.35 40.54
CA ASP A 346 -10.08 -11.73 39.38
C ASP A 346 -10.77 -11.50 38.01
N ALA A 347 -11.81 -10.67 37.95
CA ALA A 347 -12.48 -10.31 36.70
C ALA A 347 -11.72 -9.18 35.96
N LEU A 348 -11.63 -9.28 34.63
CA LEU A 348 -11.01 -8.24 33.79
C LEU A 348 -11.83 -6.95 33.81
N LEU A 349 -11.15 -5.83 33.98
CA LEU A 349 -11.72 -4.49 33.93
C LEU A 349 -11.24 -3.73 32.69
N SER A 350 -12.11 -2.90 32.12
CA SER A 350 -11.76 -1.99 31.03
C SER A 350 -10.94 -0.77 31.48
N SER A 351 -10.89 -0.48 32.78
CA SER A 351 -10.13 0.60 33.40
C SER A 351 -10.06 0.42 34.92
N GLY A 352 -8.94 0.82 35.55
CA GLY A 352 -8.73 0.70 36.99
C GLY A 352 -8.38 -0.72 37.44
N GLY A 353 -8.47 -0.98 38.75
CA GLY A 353 -8.10 -2.28 39.33
C GLY A 353 -6.59 -2.49 39.46
N THR A 354 -6.20 -3.72 39.80
CA THR A 354 -4.79 -4.13 39.88
C THR A 354 -4.30 -4.51 38.49
N ASN A 355 -3.19 -3.93 38.03
CA ASN A 355 -2.64 -4.19 36.70
C ASN A 355 -2.33 -5.69 36.50
N ASP A 356 -2.82 -6.27 35.40
CA ASP A 356 -2.49 -7.62 34.92
C ASP A 356 -1.45 -7.53 33.79
N PRO A 357 -0.14 -7.71 34.09
CA PRO A 357 0.92 -7.65 33.07
C PRO A 357 0.90 -8.83 32.09
N SER A 358 0.04 -9.84 32.31
CA SER A 358 -0.08 -11.01 31.45
C SER A 358 -1.23 -10.89 30.45
N THR A 359 -2.02 -9.81 30.53
CA THR A 359 -3.15 -9.57 29.63
C THR A 359 -3.09 -8.15 29.08
N GLU A 360 -3.23 -8.02 27.77
CA GLU A 360 -3.36 -6.73 27.09
C GLU A 360 -4.63 -6.72 26.24
N LYS A 361 -5.29 -5.57 26.16
CA LYS A 361 -6.43 -5.39 25.27
C LYS A 361 -5.93 -4.84 23.95
N ALA A 362 -6.00 -5.64 22.89
CA ALA A 362 -5.75 -5.18 21.54
C ALA A 362 -7.03 -4.61 20.93
N THR A 363 -6.95 -3.40 20.38
CA THR A 363 -8.04 -2.79 19.62
C THR A 363 -7.56 -2.51 18.20
N VAL A 364 -8.21 -3.14 17.22
CA VAL A 364 -8.00 -2.90 15.79
C VAL A 364 -8.98 -1.84 15.32
N VAL A 365 -8.48 -0.80 14.68
CA VAL A 365 -9.25 0.25 14.02
C VAL A 365 -9.07 0.13 12.51
N TYR A 366 -10.17 0.19 11.76
CA TYR A 366 -10.17 0.04 10.31
C TYR A 366 -11.22 0.95 9.66
N GLY A 367 -11.04 1.26 8.38
CA GLY A 367 -11.97 2.05 7.59
C GLY A 367 -11.51 2.20 6.15
N TRP A 368 -12.23 2.98 5.35
CA TRP A 368 -11.72 3.47 4.06
C TRP A 368 -11.24 4.92 4.20
N LEU A 369 -10.36 5.35 3.30
CA LEU A 369 -9.78 6.67 3.33
C LEU A 369 -10.87 7.76 3.31
N ASN A 370 -10.75 8.73 4.22
CA ASN A 370 -11.72 9.82 4.45
C ASN A 370 -13.14 9.35 4.85
N GLY A 371 -13.31 8.08 5.20
CA GLY A 371 -14.57 7.50 5.71
C GLY A 371 -14.62 7.39 7.23
N PRO A 372 -15.80 7.04 7.80
CA PRO A 372 -15.90 6.60 9.17
C PRO A 372 -15.05 5.35 9.42
N THR A 373 -14.46 5.29 10.62
CA THR A 373 -13.73 4.11 11.10
C THR A 373 -14.64 3.25 11.97
N SER A 374 -14.29 1.97 12.07
CA SER A 374 -14.88 0.99 12.97
C SER A 374 -13.77 0.26 13.71
N SER A 375 -14.11 -0.47 14.77
CA SER A 375 -13.12 -1.20 15.55
C SER A 375 -13.59 -2.56 16.03
N PHE A 376 -12.62 -3.43 16.26
CA PHE A 376 -12.77 -4.68 17.00
C PHE A 376 -11.81 -4.64 18.19
N SER A 377 -12.16 -5.28 19.29
CA SER A 377 -11.25 -5.47 20.41
C SER A 377 -11.22 -6.92 20.84
N MET A 378 -10.05 -7.36 21.32
CA MET A 378 -9.89 -8.64 21.99
C MET A 378 -8.92 -8.53 23.16
N TYR A 379 -9.04 -9.45 24.11
CA TYR A 379 -8.06 -9.62 25.16
C TYR A 379 -7.04 -10.66 24.73
N LEU A 380 -5.78 -10.27 24.69
CA LEU A 380 -4.65 -11.14 24.48
C LEU A 380 -4.11 -11.49 25.87
N THR A 381 -4.23 -12.76 26.25
CA THR A 381 -3.65 -13.25 27.51
C THR A 381 -2.50 -14.17 27.16
N ARG A 382 -1.37 -14.00 27.84
CA ARG A 382 -0.22 -14.90 27.75
C ARG A 382 -0.66 -16.32 28.07
N PHE A 383 -0.85 -17.15 27.05
CA PHE A 383 -1.04 -18.59 27.21
C PHE A 383 0.27 -19.28 26.81
N ARG A 384 0.91 -19.99 27.75
CA ARG A 384 2.07 -20.86 27.52
C ARG A 384 3.22 -20.28 26.67
N ASN A 385 4.20 -19.65 27.32
CA ASN A 385 5.59 -19.73 26.84
C ASN A 385 6.33 -20.67 27.80
N ASN A 386 7.19 -21.55 27.26
CA ASN A 386 7.96 -22.61 27.95
C ASN A 386 7.78 -22.61 29.47
N VAL A 387 7.06 -23.62 29.94
CA VAL A 387 6.97 -23.94 31.37
C VAL A 387 8.39 -23.90 31.93
N PHE A 388 8.53 -23.24 33.07
CA PHE A 388 9.68 -23.40 33.95
C PHE A 388 9.97 -24.90 34.09
N ASP A 389 10.90 -25.46 33.33
CA ASP A 389 11.52 -26.74 33.68
C ASP A 389 12.64 -26.41 34.64
N GLN A 390 12.25 -26.28 35.91
CA GLN A 390 13.21 -26.14 37.00
C GLN A 390 13.90 -27.50 37.22
N THR A 391 15.00 -27.73 36.52
CA THR A 391 15.71 -29.03 36.56
C THR A 391 16.55 -29.22 37.82
N ASP A 392 16.84 -28.17 38.58
CA ASP A 392 17.76 -28.21 39.72
C ASP A 392 17.40 -27.18 40.80
N TRP A 393 16.37 -27.49 41.59
CA TRP A 393 16.18 -26.84 42.88
C TRP A 393 17.18 -27.41 43.89
N SER A 394 18.13 -26.60 44.37
CA SER A 394 18.99 -26.94 45.53
C SER A 394 18.69 -26.06 46.74
N GLY A 395 17.46 -25.57 46.89
CA GLY A 395 17.09 -24.64 47.94
C GLY A 395 17.38 -25.21 49.33
N GLY A 396 18.07 -24.40 50.13
CA GLY A 396 18.44 -24.71 51.49
C GLY A 396 17.23 -24.99 52.40
N SER A 397 17.53 -25.41 53.62
CA SER A 397 16.55 -25.87 54.62
C SER A 397 15.41 -24.87 54.82
N GLY A 398 14.16 -25.30 54.57
CA GLY A 398 12.96 -24.53 54.89
C GLY A 398 11.88 -24.48 53.79
N GLN A 399 12.15 -24.95 52.58
CA GLN A 399 11.12 -25.13 51.54
C GLN A 399 11.00 -26.61 51.12
N GLU A 400 9.87 -27.23 51.46
CA GLU A 400 9.49 -28.54 50.91
C GLU A 400 8.95 -28.38 49.48
N GLY A 401 9.86 -28.30 48.53
CA GLY A 401 9.57 -28.41 47.10
C GLY A 401 9.10 -27.12 46.42
N PRO A 402 8.96 -27.17 45.07
CA PRO A 402 8.41 -26.06 44.30
C PRO A 402 6.97 -25.79 44.74
N ALA A 403 6.63 -24.52 44.97
CA ALA A 403 5.24 -24.11 45.15
C ALA A 403 4.50 -24.36 43.82
N THR A 404 3.77 -25.47 43.73
CA THR A 404 3.05 -25.92 42.53
C THR A 404 1.63 -25.34 42.44
N THR A 405 1.17 -24.65 43.48
CA THR A 405 -0.07 -23.89 43.41
C THR A 405 0.26 -22.50 42.85
N THR A 406 -0.19 -22.23 41.63
CA THR A 406 -0.40 -20.86 41.17
C THR A 406 -1.31 -20.20 42.20
N ASN A 407 -0.76 -19.35 43.05
CA ASN A 407 -1.61 -18.44 43.79
C ASN A 407 -2.40 -17.63 42.76
N SER A 408 -3.72 -17.48 42.97
CA SER A 408 -4.61 -16.68 42.13
C SER A 408 -4.36 -15.17 42.28
N SER A 409 -3.17 -14.81 42.73
CA SER A 409 -2.73 -13.47 43.07
C SER A 409 -1.38 -13.25 42.42
N PHE A 410 -1.39 -12.49 41.33
CA PHE A 410 -0.19 -11.96 40.72
C PHE A 410 0.55 -11.14 41.78
N SER A 411 1.64 -11.68 42.33
CA SER A 411 2.58 -10.85 43.08
C SER A 411 3.16 -9.85 42.08
N THR A 412 2.91 -8.57 42.32
CA THR A 412 3.30 -7.47 41.45
C THR A 412 4.79 -7.56 41.16
N SER A 413 5.13 -8.05 39.99
CA SER A 413 6.42 -7.83 39.41
C SER A 413 6.19 -6.99 38.17
N THR A 414 6.60 -5.74 38.26
CA THR A 414 7.04 -4.92 37.13
C THR A 414 7.71 -5.80 36.07
N LYS A 415 7.48 -5.48 34.79
CA LYS A 415 8.05 -6.18 33.62
C LYS A 415 9.51 -6.60 33.91
N ILE A 416 9.79 -7.88 34.13
CA ILE A 416 11.16 -8.37 34.35
C ILE A 416 11.79 -8.56 32.98
N TYR A 417 12.80 -7.73 32.68
CA TYR A 417 13.60 -7.81 31.47
C TYR A 417 14.87 -8.59 31.77
N HIS A 418 14.99 -9.79 31.22
CA HIS A 418 16.15 -10.68 31.41
C HIS A 418 17.49 -10.06 30.96
N SER A 419 17.46 -9.01 30.12
CA SER A 419 18.65 -8.33 29.62
C SER A 419 19.15 -7.18 30.48
N THR A 420 18.37 -6.70 31.46
CA THR A 420 18.70 -5.46 32.21
C THR A 420 18.66 -5.60 33.73
N THR A 421 18.30 -6.75 34.29
CA THR A 421 18.25 -6.95 35.74
C THR A 421 19.47 -7.72 36.24
N THR A 422 20.38 -7.03 36.93
CA THR A 422 21.56 -7.65 37.55
C THR A 422 21.15 -8.44 38.80
N GLY A 423 21.14 -9.76 38.68
CA GLY A 423 20.79 -10.75 39.69
C GLY A 423 20.46 -12.04 38.96
N SER A 424 21.38 -13.01 38.97
CA SER A 424 21.37 -14.11 38.01
C SER A 424 20.28 -15.14 38.29
N ILE A 425 19.36 -15.31 37.33
CA ILE A 425 18.73 -16.59 37.02
C ILE A 425 19.43 -17.10 35.76
N ILE A 426 20.07 -18.28 35.85
CA ILE A 426 20.66 -18.94 34.69
C ILE A 426 19.53 -19.66 33.95
N ILE A 427 19.32 -19.28 32.69
CA ILE A 427 18.32 -19.88 31.79
C ILE A 427 19.12 -20.72 30.79
N ASN A 428 19.02 -22.04 30.90
CA ASN A 428 19.57 -22.94 29.89
C ASN A 428 18.55 -23.11 28.75
N PHE A 429 18.95 -22.74 27.54
CA PHE A 429 18.19 -23.04 26.33
C PHE A 429 18.67 -24.38 25.78
N GLN A 430 17.75 -25.33 25.54
CA GLN A 430 17.97 -26.44 24.60
C GLN A 430 17.21 -26.16 23.31
#